data_AF-A0A819HUX0-F1
#
_entry.id   AF-A0A819HUX0-F1
#
_cell.length_a   1.000
_cell.length_b   1.000
_cell.length_c   1.000
_cell.angle_alpha   90.00
_cell.angle_beta   90.00
_cell.angle_gamma   90.00
#
_symmetry.space_group_name_H-M   'P 1'
#
loop_
_entity.id
_entity.type
_entity.pdbx_description
1 polymer ?
#
loop_
_entity_poly.entity_id
_entity_poly.type
_entity_poly.pdbx_seq_one_letter_code
_entity_poly.pdbx_strand_id
1 'polypeptide(L)'
;MANSADAVSTQTIVYISEKHGSDENGDGSEGKPFKTPLQAYRKHGDNLTVYIDGKDETKNKWRLILKNQSKKLKTRYEEEKRNEKAKAERQEKERPQREKNVEEARKIIITEDTSLPTAKAVR
;
A
#
# COMPACT_ATOMS: atom_id res chain seq x y z
N MET A 1 -6.96 -7.09 -49.02
CA MET A 1 -7.18 -7.68 -47.68
C MET A 1 -6.53 -6.75 -46.68
N ALA A 2 -7.32 -5.91 -46.00
CA ALA A 2 -6.82 -4.80 -45.19
C ALA A 2 -6.38 -5.28 -43.79
N ASN A 3 -5.24 -4.74 -43.35
CA ASN A 3 -4.61 -4.95 -42.05
C ASN A 3 -5.58 -4.76 -40.87
N SER A 4 -5.60 -5.74 -39.96
CA SER A 4 -6.17 -5.58 -38.63
C SER A 4 -5.04 -5.20 -37.67
N ALA A 5 -4.72 -3.91 -37.64
CA ALA A 5 -4.01 -3.28 -36.52
C ALA A 5 -5.04 -2.89 -35.45
N ASP A 6 -4.57 -2.79 -34.20
CA ASP A 6 -5.23 -2.19 -33.05
C ASP A 6 -6.22 -3.02 -32.22
N ALA A 7 -5.62 -3.81 -31.33
CA ALA A 7 -5.90 -3.69 -29.89
C ALA A 7 -4.62 -3.95 -29.10
N VAL A 8 -3.56 -3.16 -29.34
CA VAL A 8 -2.39 -3.15 -28.45
C VAL A 8 -2.83 -2.48 -27.16
N SER A 9 -3.43 -3.27 -26.27
CA SER A 9 -3.58 -2.88 -24.88
C SER A 9 -2.17 -2.55 -24.40
N THR A 10 -1.95 -1.30 -24.00
CA THR A 10 -0.67 -0.80 -23.48
C THR A 10 -0.36 -1.48 -22.15
N GLN A 11 -0.01 -2.76 -22.22
CA GLN A 11 0.45 -3.54 -21.08
C GLN A 11 1.81 -3.01 -20.70
N THR A 12 1.88 -2.36 -19.55
CA THR A 12 3.14 -1.89 -19.02
C THR A 12 3.91 -3.11 -18.52
N ILE A 13 5.09 -3.34 -19.10
CA ILE A 13 5.96 -4.42 -18.69
C ILE A 13 6.72 -3.95 -17.45
N VAL A 14 6.63 -4.73 -16.38
CA VAL A 14 7.29 -4.44 -15.11
C VAL A 14 8.10 -5.62 -14.62
N TYR A 15 9.29 -5.32 -14.11
CA TYR A 15 10.24 -6.29 -13.59
C TYR A 15 10.29 -6.18 -12.07
N ILE A 16 10.28 -7.35 -11.42
CA ILE A 16 10.25 -7.47 -9.97
C ILE A 16 11.32 -8.45 -9.55
N SER A 17 12.26 -7.96 -8.74
CA SER A 17 13.28 -8.79 -8.13
C SER A 17 13.21 -8.65 -6.61
N GLU A 18 12.97 -9.76 -5.92
CA GLU A 18 12.97 -9.76 -4.45
C GLU A 18 14.38 -9.52 -3.91
N LYS A 19 15.42 -9.88 -4.68
CA LYS A 19 16.83 -9.77 -4.29
C LYS A 19 17.44 -8.41 -4.57
N HIS A 20 17.16 -7.85 -5.76
CA HIS A 20 17.82 -6.65 -6.26
C HIS A 20 16.88 -5.47 -6.50
N GLY A 21 15.59 -5.64 -6.22
CA GLY A 21 14.58 -4.60 -6.38
C GLY A 21 14.53 -3.61 -5.23
N SER A 22 13.94 -2.44 -5.51
CA SER A 22 13.63 -1.42 -4.52
C SER A 22 12.21 -0.91 -4.74
N ASP A 23 11.42 -0.81 -3.66
CA ASP A 23 10.04 -0.29 -3.73
C ASP A 23 9.96 1.24 -3.66
N GLU A 24 11.06 1.89 -3.24
CA GLU A 24 11.13 3.35 -3.10
C GLU A 24 11.64 4.00 -4.40
N ASN A 25 12.71 3.45 -4.97
CA ASN A 25 13.42 4.03 -6.12
C ASN A 25 13.34 3.16 -7.38
N GLY A 26 12.63 2.03 -7.34
CA GLY A 26 12.38 1.19 -8.50
C GLY A 26 11.37 1.84 -9.42
N ASP A 27 11.66 1.86 -10.72
CA ASP A 27 10.71 2.29 -11.76
C ASP A 27 9.97 1.09 -12.38
N GLY A 28 10.42 -0.13 -12.06
CA GLY A 28 9.92 -1.38 -12.62
C GLY A 28 10.57 -1.75 -13.95
N SER A 29 11.66 -1.11 -14.33
CA SER A 29 12.47 -1.48 -15.50
C SER A 29 13.45 -2.61 -15.16
N GLU A 30 14.04 -3.26 -16.17
CA GLU A 30 15.05 -4.32 -15.96
C GLU A 30 16.26 -3.85 -15.14
N GLY A 31 16.63 -2.56 -15.26
CA GLY A 31 17.74 -1.96 -14.54
C GLY A 31 17.38 -1.49 -13.12
N LYS A 32 16.11 -1.17 -12.88
CA LYS A 32 15.59 -0.75 -11.56
C LYS A 32 14.27 -1.48 -11.26
N PRO A 33 14.33 -2.79 -10.98
CA PRO A 33 13.14 -3.58 -10.72
C PRO A 33 12.49 -3.16 -9.40
N PHE A 34 11.19 -3.38 -9.28
CA PHE A 34 10.50 -3.28 -7.99
C PHE A 34 10.91 -4.44 -7.09
N LYS A 35 10.80 -4.26 -5.77
CA LYS A 35 11.01 -5.35 -4.81
C LYS A 35 9.73 -6.15 -4.60
N THR A 36 8.60 -5.45 -4.52
CA THR A 36 7.28 -6.01 -4.21
C THR A 36 6.33 -5.79 -5.38
N PRO A 37 5.57 -6.82 -5.80
CA PRO A 37 4.57 -6.66 -6.87
C PRO A 37 3.45 -5.67 -6.57
N LEU A 38 3.06 -5.54 -5.31
CA LEU A 38 2.03 -4.58 -4.89
C LEU A 38 2.43 -3.15 -5.25
N GLN A 39 3.72 -2.81 -5.12
CA GLN A 39 4.21 -1.48 -5.48
C GLN A 39 4.08 -1.22 -6.99
N ALA A 40 4.32 -2.23 -7.82
CA ALA A 40 4.10 -2.14 -9.26
C ALA A 40 2.63 -1.85 -9.59
N TYR A 41 1.69 -2.60 -8.99
CA TYR A 41 0.25 -2.38 -9.15
C TYR A 41 -0.22 -1.00 -8.66
N ARG A 42 0.36 -0.49 -7.57
CA ARG A 42 0.07 0.86 -7.07
C ARG A 42 0.54 1.97 -8.02
N LYS A 43 1.71 1.80 -8.65
CA LYS A 43 2.30 2.81 -9.55
C LYS A 43 1.68 2.80 -10.95
N HIS A 44 1.45 1.61 -11.50
CA HIS A 44 1.09 1.43 -12.91
C HIS A 44 -0.32 0.86 -13.14
N GLY A 45 -1.05 0.49 -12.08
CA GLY A 45 -2.44 0.03 -12.14
C GLY A 45 -2.62 -1.45 -12.47
N ASP A 46 -3.80 -1.83 -12.95
CA ASP A 46 -4.21 -3.24 -13.11
C ASP A 46 -3.72 -3.93 -14.40
N ASN A 47 -3.23 -3.17 -15.38
CA ASN A 47 -2.85 -3.67 -16.70
C ASN A 47 -1.32 -3.84 -16.84
N LEU A 48 -0.77 -4.73 -16.01
CA LEU A 48 0.66 -4.97 -15.89
C LEU A 48 1.06 -6.38 -16.32
N THR A 49 2.13 -6.47 -17.12
CA THR A 49 2.80 -7.73 -17.44
C THR A 49 4.03 -7.86 -16.56
N VAL A 50 3.93 -8.73 -15.56
CA VAL A 50 4.93 -8.86 -14.50
C VAL A 50 5.96 -9.95 -14.81
N TYR A 51 7.23 -9.58 -14.80
CA TYR A 51 8.37 -10.50 -14.83
C TYR A 51 8.99 -10.60 -13.43
N ILE A 52 9.27 -11.82 -13.00
CA ILE A 52 9.90 -12.15 -11.72
C ILE A 52 11.28 -12.78 -11.96
N ASP A 53 12.10 -12.83 -10.92
CA ASP A 53 13.39 -13.53 -10.97
C ASP A 53 13.19 -14.99 -11.45
N GLY A 54 13.93 -15.36 -12.49
CA GLY A 54 13.94 -16.73 -12.99
C GLY A 54 14.71 -17.67 -12.07
N LYS A 55 14.51 -18.98 -12.28
CA LYS A 55 15.18 -20.01 -11.48
C LYS A 55 16.70 -20.05 -11.69
N ASP A 56 17.14 -19.62 -12.88
CA ASP A 56 18.54 -19.61 -13.29
C ASP A 56 18.97 -18.17 -13.63
N GLU A 57 19.69 -17.53 -12.71
CA GLU A 57 20.19 -16.14 -12.85
C GLU A 57 21.10 -15.96 -14.07
N THR A 58 21.75 -17.03 -14.55
CA THR A 58 22.77 -16.98 -15.61
C THR A 58 22.23 -17.08 -17.04
N LYS A 59 21.01 -17.57 -17.24
CA LYS A 59 20.42 -17.78 -18.59
C LYS A 59 19.05 -17.15 -18.76
N ASN A 60 18.22 -17.19 -17.72
CA ASN A 60 16.87 -16.64 -17.74
C ASN A 60 16.68 -15.79 -16.49
N LYS A 61 17.37 -14.65 -16.42
CA LYS A 61 17.29 -13.73 -15.28
C LYS A 61 15.85 -13.36 -14.95
N TRP A 62 15.00 -13.23 -15.97
CA TRP A 62 13.59 -12.87 -15.84
C TRP A 62 12.68 -13.96 -16.39
N ARG A 63 11.58 -14.19 -15.69
CA ARG A 63 10.54 -15.13 -16.07
C ARG A 63 9.17 -14.46 -15.94
N LEU A 64 8.30 -14.69 -16.90
CA LEU A 64 6.91 -14.24 -16.81
C LEU A 64 6.21 -14.91 -15.63
N ILE A 65 5.49 -14.10 -14.84
CA ILE A 65 4.69 -14.61 -13.73
C ILE A 65 3.66 -15.64 -14.21
N LEU A 66 3.44 -16.68 -13.41
CA LEU A 66 2.37 -17.64 -13.68
C LEU A 66 1.00 -16.98 -13.53
N LYS A 67 0.03 -17.34 -14.37
CA LYS A 67 -1.36 -16.83 -14.32
C LYS A 67 -1.97 -16.91 -12.91
N ASN A 68 -1.73 -18.01 -12.19
CA ASN A 68 -2.22 -18.20 -10.82
C ASN A 68 -1.63 -17.19 -9.83
N GLN A 69 -0.34 -16.85 -9.98
CA GLN A 69 0.34 -15.89 -9.11
C GLN A 69 -0.10 -14.46 -9.44
N SER A 70 -0.23 -14.12 -10.72
CA SER A 70 -0.78 -12.83 -11.15
C SER A 70 -2.20 -12.61 -10.62
N LYS A 71 -3.07 -13.62 -10.70
CA LYS A 71 -4.44 -13.55 -10.15
C LYS A 71 -4.43 -13.29 -8.63
N LYS A 72 -3.58 -14.00 -7.88
CA LYS A 72 -3.44 -13.80 -6.42
C LYS A 72 -2.99 -12.38 -6.08
N LEU A 73 -2.01 -11.84 -6.81
CA LEU A 73 -1.53 -10.48 -6.62
C LEU A 73 -2.61 -9.44 -6.91
N LYS A 74 -3.37 -9.64 -8.00
CA LYS A 74 -4.49 -8.75 -8.35
C LYS A 74 -5.57 -8.74 -7.26
N THR A 75 -5.99 -9.91 -6.78
CA THR A 75 -6.96 -9.99 -5.67
C THR A 75 -6.44 -9.28 -4.42
N ARG A 76 -5.17 -9.49 -4.06
CA ARG A 76 -4.55 -8.82 -2.91
C ARG A 76 -4.52 -7.30 -3.06
N TYR A 77 -4.21 -6.81 -4.26
CA TYR A 77 -4.21 -5.37 -4.56
C TYR A 77 -5.61 -4.77 -4.45
N GLU A 78 -6.63 -5.45 -4.96
CA GLU A 78 -8.03 -5.00 -4.85
C GLU A 78 -8.50 -4.94 -3.39
N GLU A 79 -8.14 -5.93 -2.57
CA GLU A 79 -8.43 -5.95 -1.12
C GLU A 79 -7.73 -4.81 -0.38
N GLU A 80 -6.46 -4.57 -0.68
CA GLU A 80 -5.68 -3.50 -0.08
C GLU A 80 -6.24 -2.12 -0.43
N LYS A 81 -6.57 -1.91 -1.70
CA LYS A 81 -7.24 -0.68 -2.18
C LYS A 81 -8.56 -0.43 -1.46
N ARG A 82 -9.34 -1.48 -1.19
CA ARG A 82 -10.58 -1.38 -0.39
C ARG A 82 -10.30 -1.02 1.06
N ASN A 83 -9.29 -1.64 1.67
CA ASN A 83 -8.91 -1.37 3.07
C ASN A 83 -8.34 0.04 3.24
N GLU A 84 -7.50 0.51 2.32
CA GLU A 84 -6.96 1.87 2.30
C GLU A 84 -8.08 2.91 2.18
N LYS A 85 -9.06 2.69 1.28
CA LYS A 85 -10.25 3.54 1.20
C LYS A 85 -11.05 3.56 2.51
N ALA A 86 -11.27 2.39 3.12
CA ALA A 86 -11.98 2.29 4.40
C ALA A 86 -11.23 3.00 5.54
N LYS A 87 -9.90 2.91 5.57
CA LYS A 87 -9.06 3.63 6.53
C LYS A 87 -9.09 5.14 6.31
N ALA A 88 -8.99 5.59 5.06
CA ALA A 88 -9.07 7.01 4.71
C ALA A 88 -10.43 7.60 5.12
N GLU A 89 -11.53 6.89 4.86
CA GLU A 89 -12.87 7.33 5.26
C GLU A 89 -13.04 7.37 6.79
N ARG A 90 -12.50 6.38 7.51
CA ARG A 90 -12.48 6.40 8.99
C ARG A 90 -11.67 7.57 9.54
N GLN A 91 -10.49 7.82 8.99
CA GLN A 91 -9.64 8.94 9.41
C GLN A 91 -10.29 10.30 9.12
N GLU A 92 -10.95 10.44 7.97
CA GLU A 92 -11.69 11.65 7.63
C GLU A 92 -12.86 11.91 8.59
N LYS A 93 -13.56 10.85 9.02
CA LYS A 93 -14.65 10.95 10.01
C LYS A 93 -14.14 11.15 11.44
N GLU A 94 -13.02 10.54 11.80
CA GLU A 94 -12.44 10.66 13.15
C GLU A 94 -11.74 11.99 13.38
N ARG A 95 -11.15 12.62 12.36
CA ARG A 95 -10.44 13.91 12.50
C ARG A 95 -11.30 15.00 13.16
N PRO A 96 -12.52 15.32 12.68
CA PRO A 96 -13.36 16.32 13.32
C PRO A 96 -13.88 15.89 14.71
N GLN A 97 -14.05 14.59 14.95
CA GLN A 97 -14.48 14.10 16.26
C GLN A 97 -13.36 14.21 17.30
N ARG A 98 -12.11 13.94 16.90
CA ARG A 98 -10.94 14.10 17.76
C ARG A 98 -10.72 15.56 18.13
N GLU A 99 -10.90 16.48 17.18
CA GLU A 99 -10.81 17.93 17.45
C GLU A 99 -11.85 18.37 18.49
N LYS A 100 -13.13 17.98 18.31
CA LYS A 100 -14.20 18.26 19.28
C LYS A 100 -13.91 17.67 20.66
N ASN A 101 -13.47 16.41 20.73
CA ASN A 101 -13.15 15.76 22.00
C ASN A 101 -12.00 16.46 22.75
N VAL A 102 -11.00 16.97 22.03
CA VAL A 102 -9.88 17.73 22.62
C VAL A 102 -10.36 19.09 23.13
N GLU A 103 -11.24 19.77 22.39
CA GLU A 103 -11.84 21.04 22.84
C GLU A 103 -12.72 20.85 24.08
N GLU A 104 -13.53 19.79 24.12
CA GLU A 104 -14.36 19.45 25.29
C GLU A 104 -13.50 19.09 26.49
N ALA A 105 -12.44 18.27 26.31
CA ALA A 105 -11.51 17.92 27.38
C ALA A 105 -10.79 19.14 27.97
N ARG A 106 -10.42 20.12 27.13
CA ARG A 106 -9.81 21.38 27.59
C ARG A 106 -10.78 22.25 28.42
N LYS A 107 -12.09 22.08 28.25
CA LYS A 107 -13.12 22.81 28.99
C LYS A 107 -13.40 22.24 30.37
N ILE A 108 -13.01 20.99 30.62
CA ILE A 108 -13.23 20.33 31.91
C ILE A 108 -12.18 20.86 32.90
N ILE A 109 -12.61 21.81 33.73
CA ILE A 109 -11.83 22.28 34.87
C ILE A 109 -12.11 21.33 36.03
N ILE A 110 -11.15 20.46 36.34
CA ILE A 110 -11.21 19.60 37.52
C ILE A 110 -10.74 20.42 38.71
N THR A 111 -11.66 20.85 39.56
CA THR A 111 -11.35 21.53 40.83
C THR A 111 -11.38 20.52 41.97
N GLU A 112 -10.36 20.56 42.83
CA GLU A 112 -10.35 19.78 44.07
C GLU A 112 -11.37 20.33 45.08
N ASP A 113 -12.07 19.44 45.77
CA ASP A 113 -13.00 19.81 46.84
C ASP A 113 -12.22 20.17 48.10
N THR A 114 -12.26 21.45 48.47
CA THR A 114 -11.60 22.00 49.66
C THR A 114 -12.14 21.47 50.99
N SER A 115 -13.25 20.72 50.99
CA SER A 115 -13.86 20.13 52.18
C SER A 115 -13.18 18.83 52.64
N LEU A 116 -12.31 18.24 51.80
CA LEU A 116 -11.66 16.97 52.07
C LEU A 116 -10.19 17.16 52.45
N PRO A 117 -9.66 16.38 53.40
CA PRO A 117 -8.25 16.44 53.77
C PRO A 117 -7.36 16.09 52.57
N THR A 118 -6.28 16.86 52.40
CA THR A 118 -5.35 16.72 51.28
C THR A 118 -4.81 15.29 51.20
N ALA A 119 -4.95 14.66 50.04
CA ALA A 119 -4.50 13.29 49.84
C ALA A 119 -3.00 13.17 50.10
N LYS A 120 -2.62 12.39 51.12
CA LYS A 120 -1.22 12.07 51.42
C LYS A 120 -0.87 10.77 50.71
N ALA A 121 0.16 10.80 49.87
CA ALA A 121 0.72 9.58 49.27
C ALA A 121 1.23 8.67 50.39
N VAL A 122 0.56 7.53 50.59
CA VAL A 122 1.04 6.47 51.47
C VAL A 122 2.07 5.67 50.68
N ARG A 123 3.26 5.50 51.26
CA ARG A 123 4.41 4.83 50.64
C ARG A 123 4.54 3.40 51.13
#